data_AF-A0AA88DCY6-F1
#
_entry.id   AF-A0AA88DCY6-F1
#
_cell.length_a   1.000
_cell.length_b   1.000
_cell.length_c   1.000
_cell.angle_alpha   90.00
_cell.angle_beta   90.00
_cell.angle_gamma   90.00
#
_symmetry.space_group_name_H-M   'P 1'
#
loop_
_entity.id
_entity.type
_entity.pdbx_description
1 polymer ?
#
loop_
_entity_poly.entity_id
_entity_poly.type
_entity_poly.pdbx_seq_one_letter_code
_entity_poly.pdbx_strand_id
1 'polypeptide(L)'
;MVDTNKDEDVQAQIKAEYDRGAELKAFDDTKAGVKGLVNSGVTEIPRIFHHPSDNLEENFVLGDSQLSIPVIDLGGLTTEKLAKRKEIVERVREASENWGFFQIVNHGIPESVLEEMKDGVRRFYEQATEVKKEYTPENLRSRWFITATLICIAEFQRIGGTRLCVIWLLILQTLKICLYHAGM
;
A
#
# COMPACT_ATOMS: atom_id res chain seq x y z
N MET A 1 10.92 -46.74 -20.29
CA MET A 1 10.99 -45.45 -20.99
C MET A 1 9.60 -44.84 -20.86
N VAL A 2 9.44 -43.84 -20.00
CA VAL A 2 8.17 -43.15 -19.77
C VAL A 2 8.18 -41.90 -20.65
N ASP A 3 7.18 -41.77 -21.51
CA ASP A 3 7.08 -40.70 -22.51
C ASP A 3 6.91 -39.33 -21.85
N THR A 4 8.01 -38.59 -21.73
CA THR A 4 8.04 -37.20 -21.23
C THR A 4 7.45 -36.18 -22.20
N ASN A 5 7.11 -36.58 -23.43
CA ASN A 5 6.62 -35.68 -24.47
C ASN A 5 5.15 -35.27 -24.32
N LYS A 6 4.35 -36.00 -23.53
CA LYS A 6 2.91 -35.73 -23.40
C LYS A 6 2.60 -34.58 -22.44
N ASP A 7 3.43 -34.39 -21.42
CA ASP A 7 3.22 -33.37 -20.39
C ASP A 7 3.68 -31.98 -20.86
N GLU A 8 4.71 -31.91 -21.73
CA GLU A 8 5.19 -30.65 -22.32
C GLU A 8 4.19 -30.07 -23.34
N ASP A 9 3.57 -30.91 -24.17
CA ASP A 9 2.55 -30.49 -25.15
C ASP A 9 1.26 -29.99 -24.46
N VAL A 10 0.88 -30.59 -23.33
CA VAL A 10 -0.29 -30.17 -22.53
C VAL A 10 -0.03 -28.84 -21.83
N GLN A 11 1.16 -28.62 -21.28
CA GLN A 11 1.53 -27.34 -20.67
C GLN A 11 1.62 -26.20 -21.71
N ALA A 12 2.11 -26.50 -22.92
CA ALA A 12 2.15 -25.54 -24.02
C ALA A 12 0.76 -25.17 -24.55
N GLN A 13 -0.17 -26.12 -24.64
CA GLN A 13 -1.58 -25.84 -24.98
C GLN A 13 -2.29 -25.04 -23.89
N ILE A 14 -2.09 -25.37 -22.61
CA ILE A 14 -2.66 -24.65 -21.47
C ILE A 14 -2.15 -23.19 -21.40
N LYS A 15 -0.91 -22.94 -21.83
CA LYS A 15 -0.34 -21.59 -21.93
C LYS A 15 -0.88 -20.81 -23.13
N ALA A 16 -1.19 -21.48 -24.24
CA ALA A 16 -1.75 -20.87 -25.45
C ALA A 16 -3.24 -20.48 -25.32
N GLU A 17 -3.98 -21.12 -24.41
CA GLU A 17 -5.41 -20.88 -24.16
C GLU A 17 -5.69 -19.89 -22.99
N TYR A 18 -4.68 -19.55 -22.20
CA TYR A 18 -4.85 -18.67 -21.04
C TYR A 18 -5.02 -17.20 -21.44
N ASP A 19 -6.25 -16.69 -21.36
CA ASP A 19 -6.57 -15.27 -21.49
C ASP A 19 -6.55 -14.56 -20.12
N ARG A 20 -5.38 -14.00 -19.79
CA ARG A 20 -5.19 -13.19 -18.57
C ARG A 20 -6.18 -12.01 -18.49
N GLY A 21 -6.56 -11.43 -19.62
CA GLY A 21 -7.47 -10.28 -19.68
C GLY A 21 -8.89 -10.67 -19.29
N ALA A 22 -9.38 -11.80 -19.80
CA ALA A 22 -10.69 -12.35 -19.43
C ALA A 22 -10.75 -12.73 -17.95
N GLU A 23 -9.73 -13.37 -17.39
CA GLU A 23 -9.68 -13.73 -15.97
C GLU A 23 -9.62 -12.48 -15.06
N LEU A 24 -8.83 -11.47 -15.44
CA LEU A 24 -8.76 -10.20 -14.70
C LEU A 24 -10.11 -9.48 -14.72
N LYS A 25 -10.78 -9.43 -15.88
CA LYS A 25 -12.11 -8.85 -16.00
C LYS A 25 -13.13 -9.60 -15.13
N ALA A 26 -13.13 -10.93 -15.17
CA ALA A 26 -14.02 -11.75 -14.35
C ALA A 26 -13.80 -11.49 -12.85
N PHE A 27 -12.54 -11.37 -12.42
CA PHE A 27 -12.19 -11.00 -11.05
C PHE A 27 -12.70 -9.60 -10.67
N ASP A 28 -12.44 -8.59 -11.52
CA ASP A 28 -12.88 -7.20 -11.27
C ASP A 28 -14.41 -7.07 -11.27
N ASP A 29 -15.12 -7.83 -12.11
CA ASP A 29 -16.58 -7.84 -12.19
C ASP A 29 -17.24 -8.35 -10.89
N THR A 30 -16.54 -9.18 -10.10
CA THR A 30 -17.04 -9.59 -8.77
C THR A 30 -17.16 -8.40 -7.80
N LYS A 31 -16.32 -7.36 -8.02
CA LYS A 31 -16.08 -6.22 -7.11
C LYS A 31 -15.78 -6.63 -5.66
N ALA A 32 -15.41 -7.90 -5.43
CA ALA A 32 -15.15 -8.45 -4.11
C ALA A 32 -13.68 -8.27 -3.68
N GLY A 33 -12.80 -8.04 -4.66
CA GLY A 33 -11.36 -7.86 -4.48
C GLY A 33 -10.69 -9.12 -3.90
N VAL A 34 -9.40 -8.99 -3.56
CA VAL A 34 -8.61 -10.12 -3.06
C VAL A 34 -9.14 -10.66 -1.74
N LYS A 35 -9.68 -9.81 -0.86
CA LYS A 35 -10.32 -10.26 0.38
C LYS A 35 -11.54 -11.15 0.11
N GLY A 36 -12.38 -10.78 -0.86
CA GLY A 36 -13.52 -11.59 -1.27
C GLY A 36 -13.11 -12.96 -1.83
N LEU A 37 -12.02 -12.98 -2.61
CA LEU A 37 -11.41 -14.20 -3.12
C LEU A 37 -10.91 -15.11 -1.99
N VAL A 38 -10.20 -14.56 -1.00
CA VAL A 38 -9.75 -15.34 0.18
C VAL A 38 -10.96 -15.87 0.96
N ASN A 39 -11.97 -15.03 1.19
CA ASN A 39 -13.17 -15.40 1.93
C ASN A 39 -14.02 -16.47 1.22
N SER A 40 -13.93 -16.61 -0.11
CA SER A 40 -14.62 -17.68 -0.84
C SER A 40 -13.97 -19.05 -0.68
N GLY A 41 -12.86 -19.15 0.06
CA GLY A 41 -12.20 -20.42 0.37
C GLY A 41 -11.43 -21.00 -0.80
N VAL A 42 -10.82 -20.15 -1.64
CA VAL A 42 -9.98 -20.63 -2.74
C VAL A 42 -8.85 -21.52 -2.23
N THR A 43 -8.64 -22.66 -2.91
CA THR A 43 -7.57 -23.62 -2.60
C THR A 43 -6.31 -23.35 -3.41
N GLU A 44 -6.44 -22.64 -4.52
CA GLU A 44 -5.37 -22.31 -5.47
C GLU A 44 -5.40 -20.82 -5.79
N ILE A 45 -4.23 -20.23 -5.96
CA ILE A 45 -4.11 -18.81 -6.34
C ILE A 45 -4.45 -18.68 -7.83
N PRO A 46 -5.37 -17.78 -8.22
CA PRO A 46 -5.66 -17.52 -9.64
C PRO A 46 -4.41 -17.09 -10.40
N ARG A 47 -4.28 -17.55 -11.65
CA ARG A 47 -3.08 -17.35 -12.47
C ARG A 47 -2.81 -15.87 -12.77
N ILE A 48 -3.83 -15.00 -12.66
CA ILE A 48 -3.66 -13.54 -12.80
C ILE A 48 -2.72 -12.93 -11.75
N PHE A 49 -2.55 -13.59 -10.60
CA PHE A 49 -1.66 -13.17 -9.50
C PHE A 49 -0.28 -13.83 -9.57
N HIS A 50 -0.05 -14.75 -10.50
CA HIS A 50 1.26 -15.34 -10.68
C HIS A 50 2.18 -14.29 -11.31
N HIS A 51 3.28 -13.98 -10.61
CA HIS A 51 4.31 -13.12 -11.18
C HIS A 51 4.96 -13.85 -12.36
N PRO A 52 5.09 -13.22 -13.55
CA PRO A 52 5.77 -13.84 -14.66
C PRO A 52 7.24 -14.07 -14.29
N SER A 53 7.69 -15.33 -14.34
CA SER A 53 9.02 -15.77 -13.89
C SER A 53 10.18 -15.12 -14.66
N ASP A 54 9.91 -14.43 -15.77
CA ASP A 54 10.90 -13.89 -16.71
C ASP A 54 11.71 -12.69 -16.18
N ASN A 55 11.40 -12.18 -14.98
CA ASN A 55 12.15 -11.10 -14.31
C ASN A 55 12.61 -11.46 -12.89
N LEU A 56 12.69 -12.75 -12.56
CA LEU A 56 13.36 -13.18 -11.34
C LEU A 56 14.89 -13.11 -11.54
N GLU A 57 15.43 -11.89 -11.69
CA GLU A 57 16.73 -11.67 -11.06
C GLU A 57 16.48 -11.83 -9.57
N GLU A 58 16.67 -13.05 -9.07
CA GLU A 58 16.75 -13.34 -7.64
C GLU A 58 18.02 -12.68 -7.07
N ASN A 59 18.09 -11.34 -7.13
CA ASN A 59 18.88 -10.54 -6.23
C ASN A 59 18.13 -10.42 -4.89
N PHE A 60 17.62 -11.55 -4.37
CA PHE A 60 17.55 -11.66 -2.92
C PHE A 60 19.00 -11.70 -2.49
N VAL A 61 19.52 -10.53 -2.11
CA VAL A 61 20.73 -10.44 -1.31
C VAL A 61 20.40 -11.17 -0.01
N LEU A 62 20.53 -12.51 -0.02
CA LEU A 62 20.87 -13.34 1.13
C LEU A 62 22.34 -13.07 1.50
N GLY A 63 22.70 -11.78 1.48
CA GLY A 63 23.95 -11.26 1.94
C GLY A 63 23.64 -10.59 3.26
N ASP A 64 24.41 -10.97 4.26
CA ASP A 64 24.50 -10.44 5.62
C ASP A 64 24.86 -8.92 5.68
N SER A 65 24.50 -8.16 4.66
CA SER A 65 24.47 -6.71 4.71
C SER A 65 23.26 -6.30 5.55
N GLN A 66 23.53 -5.94 6.80
CA GLN A 66 22.61 -5.25 7.72
C GLN A 66 22.13 -3.93 7.11
N LEU A 67 21.26 -3.99 6.11
CA LEU A 67 20.57 -2.81 5.59
C LEU A 67 19.45 -2.45 6.57
N SER A 68 19.80 -1.71 7.62
CA SER A 68 18.83 -1.15 8.55
C SER A 68 18.25 0.14 7.99
N ILE A 69 16.93 0.16 7.78
CA ILE A 69 16.20 1.36 7.38
C ILE A 69 16.45 2.47 8.42
N PRO A 70 16.84 3.69 8.02
CA PRO A 70 17.09 4.77 8.97
C PRO A 70 15.86 5.07 9.83
N VAL A 71 16.06 5.26 11.13
CA VAL A 71 15.02 5.70 12.07
C VAL A 71 15.36 7.10 12.55
N ILE A 72 14.44 8.05 12.38
CA ILE A 72 14.61 9.46 12.76
C ILE A 72 13.71 9.79 13.95
N ASP A 73 14.32 10.27 15.02
CA ASP A 73 13.62 10.72 16.22
C ASP A 73 13.30 12.22 16.12
N LEU A 74 12.01 12.56 16.12
CA LEU A 74 11.53 13.95 16.08
C LEU A 74 11.36 14.58 17.45
N GLY A 75 11.65 13.82 18.51
CA GLY A 75 11.59 14.27 19.89
C GLY A 75 12.44 15.53 20.09
N GLY A 76 11.80 16.61 20.52
CA GLY A 76 12.47 17.88 20.75
C GLY A 76 12.47 18.85 19.57
N LEU A 77 11.82 18.53 18.44
CA LEU A 77 11.51 19.51 17.39
C LEU A 77 10.78 20.74 17.94
N THR A 78 9.88 20.55 18.91
CA THR A 78 9.10 21.63 19.53
C THR A 78 9.88 22.43 20.57
N THR A 79 11.10 22.00 20.96
CA THR A 79 11.92 22.74 21.92
C THR A 79 12.59 23.95 21.29
N GLU A 80 12.90 24.99 22.07
CA GLU A 80 13.63 26.20 21.64
C GLU A 80 15.10 25.94 21.24
N LYS A 81 15.56 24.69 21.29
CA LYS A 81 16.95 24.32 21.00
C LYS A 81 17.18 24.22 19.49
N LEU A 82 17.59 25.34 18.88
CA LEU A 82 17.90 25.44 17.45
C LEU A 82 18.91 24.37 16.97
N ALA A 83 19.89 24.01 17.78
CA ALA A 83 20.87 22.97 17.44
C ALA A 83 20.23 21.60 17.20
N LYS A 84 19.27 21.20 18.04
CA LYS A 84 18.58 19.91 17.90
C LYS A 84 17.67 19.89 16.67
N ARG A 85 17.00 21.00 16.37
CA ARG A 85 16.21 21.13 15.14
C ARG A 85 17.09 20.97 13.89
N LYS A 86 18.27 21.60 13.86
CA LYS A 86 19.22 21.48 12.75
C LYS A 86 19.71 20.04 12.56
N GLU A 87 20.04 19.35 13.64
CA GLU A 87 20.44 17.94 13.61
C GLU A 87 19.35 17.06 13.00
N ILE A 88 18.09 17.23 13.43
CA ILE A 88 16.96 16.44 12.90
C ILE A 88 16.77 16.71 11.41
N VAL A 89 16.81 17.98 10.98
CA VAL A 89 16.69 18.34 9.56
C VAL A 89 17.80 17.71 8.74
N GLU A 90 19.03 17.69 9.26
CA GLU A 90 20.17 17.09 8.58
C GLU A 90 20.00 15.58 8.41
N ARG A 91 19.56 14.88 9.47
CA ARG A 91 19.25 13.44 9.39
C ARG A 91 18.15 13.12 8.38
N VAL A 92 17.13 13.97 8.28
CA VAL A 92 16.07 13.84 7.27
C VAL A 92 16.65 14.01 5.87
N ARG A 93 17.51 15.01 5.67
CA ARG A 93 18.20 15.26 4.39
C ARG A 93 19.03 14.05 3.98
N GLU A 94 19.91 13.56 4.86
CA GLU A 94 20.77 12.40 4.60
C GLU A 94 19.97 11.14 4.28
N ALA A 95 18.92 10.84 5.04
CA ALA A 95 18.08 9.68 4.79
C ALA A 95 17.32 9.81 3.46
N SER A 96 16.85 11.01 3.13
CA SER A 96 16.16 11.26 1.85
C SER A 96 17.09 11.11 0.64
N GLU A 97 18.33 11.58 0.74
CA GLU A 97 19.31 11.52 -0.35
C GLU A 97 19.88 10.11 -0.54
N ASN A 98 20.19 9.42 0.55
CA ASN A 98 20.92 8.15 0.49
C ASN A 98 19.99 6.93 0.44
N TRP A 99 18.81 7.01 1.05
CA TRP A 99 17.85 5.90 1.13
C TRP A 99 16.58 6.15 0.34
N GLY A 100 16.14 7.40 0.25
CA GLY A 100 14.85 7.76 -0.36
C GLY A 100 13.64 7.39 0.51
N PHE A 101 13.84 6.78 1.68
CA PHE A 101 12.81 6.48 2.69
C PHE A 101 13.43 6.27 4.08
N PHE A 102 12.65 6.48 5.14
CA PHE A 102 13.06 6.33 6.53
C PHE A 102 11.85 6.17 7.46
N GLN A 103 12.06 5.65 8.66
CA GLN A 103 11.07 5.55 9.71
C GLN A 103 11.16 6.76 10.64
N ILE A 104 10.03 7.16 11.22
CA ILE A 104 9.94 8.29 12.14
C ILE A 104 9.41 7.81 13.49
N VAL A 105 10.04 8.24 14.58
CA VAL A 105 9.56 8.04 15.96
C VAL A 105 9.40 9.38 16.67
N ASN A 106 8.62 9.39 17.76
CA ASN A 106 8.30 10.60 18.54
C ASN A 106 7.76 11.76 17.66
N HIS A 107 6.95 11.44 16.65
CA HIS A 107 6.35 12.40 15.71
C HIS A 107 5.25 13.28 16.35
N GLY A 108 4.86 13.02 17.59
CA GLY A 108 3.87 13.82 18.33
C GLY A 108 2.41 13.51 18.00
N ILE A 109 2.14 12.49 17.18
CA ILE A 109 0.78 11.98 16.93
C ILE A 109 0.48 10.97 18.04
N PRO A 110 -0.63 11.10 18.79
CA PRO A 110 -0.99 10.15 19.83
C PRO A 110 -1.18 8.74 19.27
N GLU A 111 -0.70 7.73 19.99
CA GLU A 111 -0.83 6.32 19.61
C GLU A 111 -2.29 5.90 19.42
N SER A 112 -3.20 6.44 20.23
CA SER A 112 -4.64 6.19 20.11
C SER A 112 -5.20 6.56 18.74
N VAL A 113 -4.69 7.61 18.11
CA VAL A 113 -5.12 8.04 16.77
C VAL A 113 -4.64 7.05 15.70
N LEU A 114 -3.42 6.52 15.85
CA LEU A 114 -2.87 5.52 14.94
C LEU A 114 -3.65 4.21 15.03
N GLU A 115 -3.98 3.77 16.24
CA GLU A 115 -4.79 2.57 16.46
C GLU A 115 -6.23 2.76 15.95
N GLU A 116 -6.86 3.91 16.21
CA GLU A 116 -8.19 4.21 15.68
C GLU A 116 -8.21 4.21 14.14
N MET A 117 -7.16 4.74 13.50
CA MET A 117 -7.02 4.69 12.04
C MET A 117 -6.91 3.26 11.53
N LYS A 118 -6.07 2.42 12.14
CA LYS A 118 -5.93 0.99 11.78
C LYS A 118 -7.25 0.27 11.93
N ASP A 119 -7.97 0.52 13.02
CA ASP A 119 -9.25 -0.10 13.27
C ASP A 119 -10.34 0.42 12.33
N GLY A 120 -10.31 1.70 11.96
CA GLY A 120 -11.22 2.28 10.96
C GLY A 120 -11.07 1.61 9.60
N VAL A 121 -9.83 1.44 9.12
CA VAL A 121 -9.54 0.72 7.87
C VAL A 121 -10.01 -0.73 7.96
N ARG A 122 -9.72 -1.41 9.08
CA ARG A 122 -10.17 -2.79 9.30
C ARG A 122 -11.70 -2.91 9.23
N ARG A 123 -12.42 -2.08 10.00
CA ARG A 123 -13.89 -2.05 10.02
C ARG A 123 -14.47 -1.86 8.63
N PHE A 124 -13.92 -0.92 7.84
CA PHE A 124 -14.35 -0.71 6.46
C PHE A 124 -14.20 -1.98 5.61
N TYR A 125 -13.01 -2.61 5.60
CA TYR A 125 -12.80 -3.80 4.79
C TYR A 125 -13.57 -5.04 5.28
N GLU A 126 -13.99 -5.08 6.55
CA GLU A 126 -14.84 -6.10 7.16
C GLU A 126 -16.33 -5.95 6.85
N GLN A 127 -16.78 -4.81 6.32
CA GLN A 127 -18.15 -4.66 5.83
C GLN A 127 -18.46 -5.61 4.68
N ALA A 128 -19.76 -5.83 4.48
CA ALA A 128 -20.31 -6.57 3.35
C ALA A 128 -19.84 -5.97 2.01
N THR A 129 -19.68 -6.81 0.99
CA THR A 129 -19.17 -6.39 -0.32
C THR A 129 -20.09 -5.35 -0.96
N GLU A 130 -21.39 -5.46 -0.73
CA GLU A 130 -22.45 -4.57 -1.22
C GLU A 130 -22.21 -3.12 -0.78
N VAL A 131 -21.84 -2.91 0.49
CA VAL A 131 -21.52 -1.58 1.02
C VAL A 131 -20.25 -1.03 0.37
N LYS A 132 -19.23 -1.88 0.22
CA LYS A 132 -17.96 -1.48 -0.40
C LYS A 132 -18.08 -1.20 -1.91
N LYS A 133 -19.05 -1.82 -2.60
CA LYS A 133 -19.31 -1.59 -4.03
C LYS A 133 -19.69 -0.14 -4.34
N GLU A 134 -20.30 0.57 -3.40
CA GLU A 134 -20.63 1.99 -3.54
C GLU A 134 -19.38 2.86 -3.69
N TYR A 135 -18.26 2.40 -3.12
CA TYR A 135 -16.95 3.04 -3.18
C TYR A 135 -16.08 2.50 -4.33
N THR A 136 -16.67 2.02 -5.42
CA THR A 136 -15.93 1.66 -6.64
C THR A 136 -15.91 2.84 -7.62
N PRO A 137 -14.92 2.94 -8.52
CA PRO A 137 -14.83 4.04 -9.49
C PRO A 137 -16.09 4.22 -10.35
N GLU A 138 -16.83 3.14 -10.60
CA GLU A 138 -18.08 3.12 -11.38
C GLU A 138 -19.26 3.74 -10.62
N ASN A 139 -19.33 3.52 -9.29
CA ASN A 139 -20.44 3.98 -8.45
C ASN A 139 -20.17 5.33 -7.78
N LEU A 140 -18.91 5.78 -7.75
CA LEU A 140 -18.57 7.07 -7.20
C LEU A 140 -18.80 8.20 -8.20
N ARG A 141 -19.80 9.02 -7.90
CA ARG A 141 -20.09 10.30 -8.59
C ARG A 141 -18.97 11.34 -8.43
N SER A 142 -17.91 11.03 -7.68
CA SER A 142 -16.74 11.89 -7.48
C SER A 142 -15.49 11.05 -7.25
N ARG A 143 -14.60 11.08 -8.24
CA ARG A 143 -13.36 10.29 -8.40
C ARG A 143 -12.28 10.51 -7.32
N TRP A 144 -12.60 11.26 -6.26
CA TRP A 144 -11.64 11.81 -5.28
C TRP A 144 -11.62 11.09 -3.93
N PHE A 145 -12.65 10.29 -3.61
CA PHE A 145 -12.80 9.70 -2.27
C PHE A 145 -11.99 8.41 -2.04
N ILE A 146 -11.83 7.53 -3.04
CA ILE A 146 -11.00 6.32 -2.89
C ILE A 146 -9.53 6.67 -3.03
N THR A 147 -9.22 7.58 -3.96
CA THR A 147 -7.85 8.06 -4.14
C THR A 147 -7.35 8.61 -2.83
N ALA A 148 -8.09 9.44 -2.10
CA ALA A 148 -7.66 9.96 -0.80
C ALA A 148 -7.33 8.89 0.26
N THR A 149 -8.11 7.80 0.39
CA THR A 149 -7.86 6.74 1.39
C THR A 149 -6.71 5.82 1.00
N LEU A 150 -6.64 5.39 -0.27
CA LEU A 150 -5.52 4.60 -0.79
C LEU A 150 -4.23 5.43 -0.86
N ILE A 151 -4.34 6.71 -1.19
CA ILE A 151 -3.25 7.69 -1.13
C ILE A 151 -2.80 7.84 0.32
N CYS A 152 -3.67 8.04 1.31
CA CYS A 152 -3.22 8.14 2.71
C CYS A 152 -2.43 6.91 3.19
N ILE A 153 -2.83 5.70 2.80
CA ILE A 153 -2.12 4.46 3.19
C ILE A 153 -0.83 4.26 2.37
N ALA A 154 -0.87 4.51 1.06
CA ALA A 154 0.30 4.33 0.17
C ALA A 154 1.33 5.46 0.33
N GLU A 155 0.91 6.67 0.64
CA GLU A 155 1.74 7.86 0.81
C GLU A 155 2.43 7.87 2.17
N PHE A 156 1.85 7.20 3.19
CA PHE A 156 2.59 6.83 4.41
C PHE A 156 3.72 5.81 4.13
N GLN A 157 3.61 5.03 3.06
CA GLN A 157 4.59 3.98 2.67
C GLN A 157 5.50 4.39 1.49
N ARG A 158 5.23 5.50 0.81
CA ARG A 158 5.93 5.95 -0.41
C ARG A 158 6.21 7.44 -0.37
N ILE A 159 6.94 7.91 0.62
CA ILE A 159 7.53 9.26 0.58
C ILE A 159 8.84 9.17 -0.21
N GLY A 160 8.73 9.29 -1.53
CA GLY A 160 9.85 9.48 -2.44
C GLY A 160 9.69 10.79 -3.21
N GLY A 161 10.65 11.71 -3.02
CA GLY A 161 10.89 12.83 -3.93
C GLY A 161 10.01 14.07 -3.76
N THR A 162 10.60 15.11 -3.16
CA THR A 162 10.29 16.53 -3.35
C THR A 162 8.81 16.98 -3.24
N ARG A 163 8.38 17.31 -2.01
CA ARG A 163 7.74 18.60 -1.60
C ARG A 163 6.99 18.43 -0.26
N LEU A 164 7.68 18.72 0.85
CA LEU A 164 7.07 18.80 2.19
C LEU A 164 5.94 19.85 2.33
N CYS A 165 5.77 20.77 1.37
CA CYS A 165 4.78 21.84 1.47
C CYS A 165 3.34 21.40 1.13
N VAL A 166 3.15 20.34 0.34
CA VAL A 166 1.80 19.88 -0.08
C VAL A 166 1.19 18.85 0.88
N ILE A 167 2.01 18.06 1.57
CA ILE A 167 1.54 16.99 2.47
C ILE A 167 0.84 17.57 3.71
N TRP A 168 1.30 18.71 4.24
CA TRP A 168 0.67 19.33 5.40
C TRP A 168 -0.71 19.93 5.07
N LEU A 169 -0.91 20.41 3.84
CA LEU A 169 -2.19 20.92 3.36
C LEU A 169 -3.20 19.79 3.10
N LEU A 170 -2.75 18.65 2.56
CA LEU A 170 -3.60 17.48 2.30
C LEU A 170 -4.02 16.78 3.59
N ILE A 171 -3.13 16.59 4.57
CA ILE A 171 -3.49 16.01 5.87
C ILE A 171 -4.52 16.89 6.59
N LEU A 172 -4.34 18.22 6.58
CA LEU A 172 -5.30 19.16 7.19
C LEU A 172 -6.63 19.24 6.43
N GLN A 173 -6.64 19.13 5.10
CA GLN A 173 -7.89 19.10 4.32
C GLN A 173 -8.65 17.78 4.51
N THR A 174 -7.94 16.65 4.58
CA THR A 174 -8.54 15.34 4.82
C THR A 174 -9.10 15.24 6.24
N LEU A 175 -8.40 15.74 7.26
CA LEU A 175 -8.93 15.85 8.63
C LEU A 175 -10.18 16.74 8.69
N LYS A 176 -10.20 17.87 7.96
CA LYS A 176 -11.35 18.79 7.94
C LYS A 176 -12.57 18.17 7.25
N ILE A 177 -12.37 17.35 6.22
CA ILE A 177 -13.45 16.64 5.51
C ILE A 177 -13.96 15.43 6.31
N CYS A 178 -13.06 14.68 6.96
CA CYS A 178 -13.42 13.58 7.86
C CYS A 178 -14.23 14.08 9.07
N LEU A 179 -13.86 15.23 9.65
CA LEU A 179 -14.61 15.84 10.76
C LEU A 179 -15.98 16.37 10.30
N TYR A 180 -16.05 16.99 9.12
CA TYR A 180 -17.31 17.54 8.58
C TYR A 180 -18.37 16.46 8.29
N HIS A 181 -17.96 15.24 7.98
CA HIS A 181 -18.88 14.11 7.76
C HIS A 181 -19.08 13.20 8.97
N ALA A 182 -18.25 13.32 10.02
CA ALA A 182 -18.44 12.66 11.30
C ALA A 182 -19.44 13.40 12.23
N GLY A 183 -19.98 14.54 11.81
CA GLY A 183 -21.05 15.25 12.53
C GLY A 183 -20.57 16.01 13.77
N MET A 184 -19.38 16.63 13.70
CA MET A 184 -18.93 17.66 14.65
C MET A 184 -18.74 19.00 13.94
#